data_AF-A0A2N5UUC6-F1
#
_entry.id   AF-A0A2N5UUC6-F1
#
_cell.length_a   1.000
_cell.length_b   1.000
_cell.length_c   1.000
_cell.angle_alpha   90.00
_cell.angle_beta   90.00
_cell.angle_gamma   90.00
#
_symmetry.space_group_name_H-M   'P 1'
#
loop_
_entity.id
_entity.type
_entity.pdbx_description
1 polymer ?
#
loop_
_entity_poly.entity_id
_entity_poly.type
_entity_poly.pdbx_seq_one_letter_code
_entity_poly.pdbx_strand_id
1 'polypeptide(L)'
;MKDVARILLSMTLLSVLTVSPVFSSLLGKTVRQSFNLRGLDVAFEDQDCPVPLRACAVLPTNRSLDLHVALSKRTIAERNWDCANLQNDVNSCGSCDNDCMELPYVARAKCDSGSCKIITCQSGLKPRVLVDPITGARSMECS
;
A
#
# COMPACT_ATOMS: atom_id res chain seq x y z
N MET A 1 -19.31 33.73 76.98
CA MET A 1 -20.48 33.72 76.09
C MET A 1 -20.10 32.83 74.91
N LYS A 2 -20.11 31.50 75.03
CA LYS A 2 -21.26 30.60 75.26
C LYS A 2 -22.38 30.90 74.27
N ASP A 3 -22.64 29.89 73.43
CA ASP A 3 -23.90 29.62 72.75
C ASP A 3 -24.16 30.35 71.42
N VAL A 4 -23.42 29.95 70.38
CA VAL A 4 -23.99 29.82 69.03
C VAL A 4 -23.85 28.36 68.61
N ALA A 5 -24.35 27.48 69.46
CA ALA A 5 -24.52 26.07 69.17
C ALA A 5 -26.01 25.84 68.97
N ARG A 6 -26.33 24.99 67.99
CA ARG A 6 -27.62 24.34 67.78
C ARG A 6 -28.62 25.26 67.07
N ILE A 7 -29.13 24.94 65.89
CA ILE A 7 -29.77 23.68 65.55
C ILE A 7 -30.09 23.72 64.05
N LEU A 8 -29.67 22.66 63.32
CA LEU A 8 -30.49 21.87 62.38
C LEU A 8 -31.14 22.63 61.19
N LEU A 9 -30.97 22.30 59.91
CA LEU A 9 -30.90 21.01 59.23
C LEU A 9 -30.76 21.31 57.72
N SER A 10 -29.81 20.72 57.02
CA SER A 10 -30.02 19.96 55.77
C SER A 10 -28.68 19.73 55.07
N MET A 11 -28.16 18.52 55.22
CA MET A 11 -28.02 17.54 54.12
C MET A 11 -26.71 17.75 53.33
N THR A 12 -25.61 17.13 53.77
CA THR A 12 -24.99 15.95 53.09
C THR A 12 -24.52 16.29 51.66
N LEU A 13 -23.23 16.26 51.30
CA LEU A 13 -22.37 15.08 51.30
C LEU A 13 -20.87 15.44 51.19
N LEU A 14 -20.08 14.58 51.84
CA LEU A 14 -18.63 14.37 51.79
C LEU A 14 -17.98 14.40 50.39
N SER A 15 -16.71 14.84 50.35
CA SER A 15 -15.49 14.11 49.94
C SER A 15 -14.34 15.12 49.73
N VAL A 16 -13.53 15.51 50.73
CA VAL A 16 -12.23 14.89 51.14
C VAL A 16 -11.41 14.39 49.93
N LEU A 17 -10.45 15.20 49.44
CA LEU A 17 -8.98 15.03 49.51
C LEU A 17 -8.51 13.67 48.94
N THR A 18 -7.56 13.54 48.00
CA THR A 18 -6.15 13.96 48.08
C THR A 18 -5.36 13.37 46.89
N VAL A 19 -4.27 14.04 46.52
CA VAL A 19 -2.96 13.46 46.12
C VAL A 19 -2.83 12.84 44.72
N SER A 20 -2.10 13.54 43.85
CA SER A 20 -1.29 12.91 42.79
C SER A 20 -0.04 12.27 43.39
N PRO A 21 0.38 11.10 42.90
CA PRO A 21 1.77 10.95 42.51
C PRO A 21 1.97 10.16 41.20
N VAL A 22 3.19 10.33 40.72
CA VAL A 22 3.78 9.93 39.44
C VAL A 22 4.09 8.41 39.40
N PHE A 23 4.27 7.90 38.19
CA PHE A 23 4.99 6.69 37.75
C PHE A 23 4.20 5.40 37.47
N SER A 24 4.19 5.10 36.17
CA SER A 24 4.50 3.82 35.53
C SER A 24 3.67 2.58 35.85
N SER A 25 2.89 2.18 34.84
CA SER A 25 2.73 0.77 34.49
C SER A 25 2.50 0.64 32.99
N LEU A 26 3.47 0.02 32.30
CA LEU A 26 3.29 -0.61 31.00
C LEU A 26 2.03 -1.48 31.03
N LEU A 27 1.01 -1.11 30.25
CA LEU A 27 0.15 -2.08 29.60
C LEU A 27 -0.37 -1.41 28.33
N GLY A 28 0.28 -1.74 27.22
CA GLY A 28 -0.07 -1.25 25.89
C GLY A 28 -1.48 -1.68 25.50
N LYS A 29 -2.47 -0.83 25.80
CA LYS A 29 -3.69 -0.77 25.01
C LYS A 29 -3.34 -0.10 23.70
N THR A 30 -2.94 -0.89 22.71
CA THR A 30 -3.08 -0.47 21.31
C THR A 30 -4.54 -0.12 21.11
N VAL A 31 -4.85 1.17 21.14
CA VAL A 31 -6.07 1.69 20.56
C VAL A 31 -6.01 1.26 19.10
N ARG A 32 -6.69 0.16 18.75
CA ARG A 32 -7.05 -0.12 17.36
C ARG A 32 -7.98 1.02 16.97
N GLN A 33 -7.41 2.13 16.51
CA GLN A 33 -8.17 3.11 15.75
C GLN A 33 -8.61 2.34 14.50
N SER A 34 -9.85 1.86 14.51
CA SER A 34 -10.50 1.42 13.29
C SER A 34 -10.66 2.67 12.44
N PHE A 35 -9.67 2.92 11.60
CA PHE A 35 -9.83 3.85 10.49
C PHE A 35 -10.94 3.25 9.63
N ASN A 36 -12.15 3.78 9.81
CA ASN A 36 -13.21 3.62 8.85
C ASN A 36 -12.69 4.28 7.57
N LEU A 37 -12.07 3.51 6.67
CA LEU A 37 -11.97 3.89 5.26
C LEU A 37 -13.39 3.88 4.69
N ARG A 38 -14.22 4.84 5.12
CA ARG A 38 -15.31 5.31 4.28
C ARG A 38 -14.64 5.74 2.99
N GLY A 39 -15.09 5.11 1.91
CA GLY A 39 -14.55 5.24 0.57
C GLY A 39 -14.12 6.67 0.33
N LEU A 40 -12.81 6.85 0.27
CA LEU A 40 -12.24 7.95 -0.47
C LEU A 40 -12.53 7.58 -1.91
N ASP A 41 -13.67 8.02 -2.40
CA ASP A 41 -13.78 8.56 -3.74
C ASP A 41 -12.60 9.52 -3.94
N VAL A 42 -11.43 8.95 -4.24
CA VAL A 42 -10.51 9.60 -5.15
C VAL A 42 -11.40 9.85 -6.35
N ALA A 43 -11.82 11.11 -6.51
CA ALA A 43 -12.15 11.59 -7.83
C ALA A 43 -10.95 11.15 -8.66
N PHE A 44 -11.14 10.08 -9.42
CA PHE A 44 -10.41 9.88 -10.65
C PHE A 44 -10.76 11.17 -11.41
N GLU A 45 -10.03 12.26 -11.17
CA GLU A 45 -9.78 13.19 -12.26
C GLU A 45 -9.38 12.25 -13.38
N ASP A 46 -10.27 12.11 -14.36
CA ASP A 46 -10.12 11.16 -15.44
C ASP A 46 -8.69 11.32 -15.95
N GLN A 47 -7.84 10.37 -15.58
CA GLN A 47 -6.46 10.28 -16.03
C GLN A 47 -6.59 9.79 -17.46
N ASP A 48 -6.99 10.71 -18.34
CA ASP A 48 -7.50 10.47 -19.69
C ASP A 48 -6.35 10.09 -20.63
N CYS A 49 -5.76 8.94 -20.37
CA CYS A 49 -5.00 8.24 -21.37
C CYS A 49 -5.97 7.83 -22.48
N PRO A 50 -5.70 8.19 -23.75
CA PRO A 50 -6.58 7.82 -24.85
C PRO A 50 -6.64 6.30 -24.93
N VAL A 51 -7.85 5.75 -25.11
CA VAL A 51 -8.02 4.30 -25.35
C VAL A 51 -7.10 3.86 -26.50
N PRO A 52 -6.33 2.76 -26.35
CA PRO A 52 -6.37 1.73 -25.31
C PRO A 52 -5.35 1.90 -24.16
N LEU A 53 -4.78 3.09 -23.99
CA LEU A 53 -3.73 3.35 -23.00
C LEU A 53 -4.29 3.44 -21.58
N ARG A 54 -3.42 3.21 -20.60
CA ARG A 54 -3.71 3.29 -19.16
C ARG A 54 -2.69 4.18 -18.48
N ALA A 55 -3.13 5.00 -17.53
CA ALA A 55 -2.24 5.77 -16.68
C ALA A 55 -1.48 4.85 -15.71
N CYS A 56 -0.15 4.88 -15.78
CA CYS A 56 0.77 4.15 -14.92
C CYS A 56 1.70 5.11 -14.18
N ALA A 57 2.00 4.79 -12.91
CA ALA A 57 2.85 5.67 -12.09
C ALA A 57 4.29 5.60 -12.58
N VAL A 58 4.92 6.74 -12.86
CA VAL A 58 6.35 6.82 -13.12
C VAL A 58 7.07 6.75 -11.77
N LEU A 59 7.67 5.60 -11.47
CA LEU A 59 8.55 5.46 -10.31
C LEU A 59 9.92 6.05 -10.66
N PRO A 60 10.43 7.07 -9.93
CA PRO A 60 11.78 7.55 -10.16
C PRO A 60 12.78 6.47 -9.79
N THR A 61 13.69 6.15 -10.72
CA THR A 61 14.75 5.12 -10.62
C THR A 61 15.76 5.33 -9.47
N ASN A 62 15.62 6.39 -8.67
CA ASN A 62 16.45 6.69 -7.50
C ASN A 62 15.61 6.80 -6.23
N ARG A 63 15.11 5.67 -5.72
CA ARG A 63 15.12 5.33 -4.29
C ARG A 63 14.39 4.02 -4.08
N SER A 64 15.10 3.09 -3.45
CA SER A 64 14.56 2.16 -2.47
C SER A 64 13.63 2.92 -1.53
N LEU A 65 12.37 3.10 -1.91
CA LEU A 65 11.34 3.61 -1.04
C LEU A 65 10.67 2.38 -0.46
N ASP A 66 10.99 2.12 0.81
CA ASP A 66 10.43 1.09 1.65
C ASP A 66 8.97 0.78 1.28
N LEU A 67 8.76 -0.36 0.60
CA LEU A 67 7.44 -0.92 0.27
C LEU A 67 6.62 -1.28 1.53
N HIS A 68 7.15 -0.98 2.72
CA HIS A 68 6.48 -1.11 4.02
C HIS A 68 5.83 0.18 4.53
N VAL A 69 6.07 1.33 3.88
CA VAL A 69 5.42 2.57 4.26
C VAL A 69 4.12 2.68 3.49
N ALA A 70 3.00 2.57 4.21
CA ALA A 70 1.71 3.05 3.75
C ALA A 70 1.85 4.54 3.35
N LEU A 71 2.18 4.79 2.09
CA LEU A 71 2.40 6.13 1.55
C LEU A 71 1.10 6.90 1.74
N SER A 72 1.17 7.94 2.58
CA SER A 72 0.10 8.91 2.76
C SER A 72 -0.39 9.38 1.39
N LYS A 73 -1.70 9.47 1.22
CA LYS A 73 -2.39 9.93 0.00
C LYS A 73 -1.82 11.23 -0.59
N ARG A 74 -1.16 12.05 0.26
CA ARG A 74 -0.51 13.31 -0.12
C ARG A 74 0.81 13.11 -0.90
N THR A 75 1.53 12.00 -0.71
CA THR A 75 2.74 11.65 -1.48
C THR A 75 2.42 11.00 -2.83
N ILE A 76 1.16 10.62 -3.06
CA ILE A 76 0.65 10.06 -4.32
C ILE A 76 0.34 11.18 -5.34
N ALA A 77 0.03 12.39 -4.87
CA ALA A 77 -0.27 13.54 -5.72
C ALA A 77 0.94 14.09 -6.49
N GLU A 78 2.17 13.70 -6.14
CA GLU A 78 3.40 14.03 -6.86
C GLU A 78 3.99 12.82 -7.61
N ARG A 79 3.21 11.77 -7.84
CA ARG A 79 3.60 10.75 -8.82
C ARG A 79 3.32 11.33 -10.19
N ASN A 80 4.37 11.55 -10.98
CA ASN A 80 4.20 11.73 -12.41
C ASN A 80 3.55 10.43 -12.94
N TRP A 81 2.51 10.56 -13.77
CA TRP A 81 1.87 9.42 -14.43
C TRP A 81 2.20 9.48 -15.91
N ASP A 82 2.36 8.31 -16.54
CA ASP A 82 2.55 8.19 -17.98
C ASP A 82 1.54 7.19 -18.56
N CYS A 83 1.20 7.36 -19.83
CA CYS A 83 0.22 6.52 -20.51
C CYS A 83 0.91 5.31 -21.14
N ALA A 84 0.74 4.14 -20.52
CA ALA A 84 1.29 2.89 -21.02
C ALA A 84 0.22 2.07 -21.76
N ASN A 85 0.66 1.35 -22.80
CA ASN A 85 -0.20 0.38 -23.46
C ASN A 85 0.02 -1.01 -22.86
N LEU A 86 -0.88 -1.42 -21.96
CA LEU A 86 -0.75 -2.71 -21.28
C LEU A 86 -0.77 -3.92 -22.22
N GLN A 87 -1.14 -3.75 -23.50
CA GLN A 87 -1.17 -4.86 -24.44
C GLN A 87 0.16 -5.12 -25.15
N ASN A 88 1.03 -4.11 -25.27
CA ASN A 88 2.25 -4.21 -26.07
C ASN A 88 3.48 -3.50 -25.46
N ASP A 89 3.32 -2.73 -24.40
CA ASP A 89 4.43 -2.12 -23.68
C ASP A 89 5.15 -3.17 -22.84
N VAL A 90 6.46 -3.30 -23.06
CA VAL A 90 7.30 -4.29 -22.38
C VAL A 90 7.50 -3.94 -20.90
N ASN A 91 7.46 -2.66 -20.53
CA ASN A 91 7.71 -2.19 -19.17
C ASN A 91 6.44 -2.19 -18.28
N SER A 92 5.27 -2.39 -18.88
CA SER A 92 3.97 -2.35 -18.20
C SER A 92 3.01 -3.36 -18.81
N CYS A 93 3.49 -4.58 -19.05
CA CYS A 93 2.74 -5.58 -19.80
C CYS A 93 1.60 -6.19 -18.96
N GLY A 94 0.34 -5.97 -19.34
CA GLY A 94 -0.83 -6.46 -18.62
C GLY A 94 -1.14 -5.71 -17.32
N SER A 95 -0.13 -5.11 -16.68
CA SER A 95 -0.21 -4.28 -15.48
C SER A 95 0.93 -3.26 -15.47
N CYS A 96 0.72 -2.09 -14.84
CA CYS A 96 1.71 -1.02 -14.76
C CYS A 96 3.04 -1.46 -14.12
N ASP A 97 2.97 -2.37 -13.14
CA ASP A 97 4.14 -2.86 -12.39
C ASP A 97 4.65 -4.22 -12.93
N ASN A 98 4.51 -4.48 -14.24
CA ASN A 98 4.96 -5.73 -14.86
C ASN A 98 5.90 -5.47 -16.04
N ASP A 99 7.18 -5.31 -15.73
CA ASP A 99 8.26 -5.22 -16.71
C ASP A 99 8.77 -6.61 -17.12
N CYS A 100 8.59 -6.97 -18.39
CA CYS A 100 9.05 -8.25 -18.92
C CYS A 100 10.58 -8.39 -18.96
N MET A 101 11.33 -7.29 -18.87
CA MET A 101 12.79 -7.28 -18.85
C MET A 101 13.37 -7.53 -17.45
N GLU A 102 12.57 -7.36 -16.40
CA GLU A 102 12.94 -7.70 -15.02
C GLU A 102 12.82 -9.21 -14.71
N LEU A 103 12.28 -9.99 -15.66
CA LEU A 103 12.21 -11.44 -15.54
C LEU A 103 13.62 -12.06 -15.43
N PRO A 104 13.84 -13.03 -14.51
CA PRO A 104 15.14 -13.63 -14.30
C PRO A 104 15.73 -14.24 -15.57
N TYR A 105 17.00 -13.93 -15.80
CA TYR A 105 17.82 -14.49 -16.88
C TYR A 105 17.29 -14.29 -18.31
N VAL A 106 16.32 -13.39 -18.49
CA VAL A 106 15.84 -12.98 -19.80
C VAL A 106 16.87 -12.05 -20.43
N ALA A 107 17.19 -12.28 -21.70
CA ALA A 107 17.97 -11.34 -22.50
C ALA A 107 17.07 -10.42 -23.32
N ARG A 108 15.96 -10.96 -23.86
CA ARG A 108 14.95 -10.20 -24.58
C ARG A 108 13.57 -10.79 -24.34
N ALA A 109 12.61 -9.92 -24.05
CA ALA A 109 11.20 -10.24 -24.01
C ALA A 109 10.40 -9.24 -24.85
N LYS A 110 9.14 -9.60 -25.11
CA LYS A 110 8.12 -8.69 -25.65
C LYS A 110 6.85 -8.81 -24.81
N CYS A 111 6.05 -7.76 -24.80
CA CYS A 111 4.66 -7.85 -24.39
C CYS A 111 3.80 -8.27 -25.58
N ASP A 112 2.91 -9.24 -25.38
CA ASP A 112 2.00 -9.73 -26.41
C ASP A 112 0.62 -9.97 -25.79
N SER A 113 -0.34 -9.12 -26.14
CA SER A 113 -1.71 -9.16 -25.61
C SER A 113 -1.76 -9.18 -24.07
N GLY A 114 -0.93 -8.34 -23.45
CA GLY A 114 -0.84 -8.22 -21.99
C GLY A 114 -0.14 -9.39 -21.28
N SER A 115 0.58 -10.24 -22.04
CA SER A 115 1.40 -11.31 -21.48
C SER A 115 2.85 -11.19 -21.94
N CYS A 116 3.79 -11.27 -21.00
CA CYS A 116 5.22 -11.34 -21.33
C CYS A 116 5.55 -12.61 -22.10
N LYS A 117 6.25 -12.47 -23.22
CA LYS A 117 6.80 -13.57 -24.02
C LYS A 117 8.31 -13.42 -24.09
N ILE A 118 9.01 -14.43 -23.58
CA ILE A 118 10.47 -14.52 -23.68
C ILE A 118 10.84 -14.81 -25.13
N ILE A 119 11.69 -13.98 -25.72
CA ILE A 119 12.24 -14.15 -27.06
C ILE A 119 13.58 -14.89 -26.97
N THR A 120 14.46 -14.43 -26.08
CA THR A 120 15.78 -15.03 -25.87
C THR A 120 16.17 -14.98 -24.40
N CYS A 121 16.80 -16.05 -23.93
CA CYS A 121 17.46 -16.10 -22.62
C CYS A 121 18.89 -15.57 -22.71
N GLN A 122 19.46 -15.24 -21.55
CA GLN A 122 20.89 -14.96 -21.42
C GLN A 122 21.73 -16.16 -21.89
N SER A 123 22.97 -15.89 -22.28
CA SER A 123 23.86 -16.90 -22.87
C SER A 123 24.02 -18.12 -21.96
N GLY A 124 23.80 -19.31 -22.51
CA GLY A 124 23.92 -20.58 -21.80
C GLY A 124 22.61 -21.11 -21.21
N LEU A 125 21.54 -20.31 -21.17
CA LEU A 125 20.23 -20.70 -20.63
C LEU A 125 19.21 -20.94 -21.74
N LYS A 126 18.17 -21.71 -21.44
CA LYS A 126 17.13 -22.07 -22.41
C LYS A 126 15.73 -21.72 -21.88
N PRO A 127 14.78 -21.34 -22.77
CA PRO A 127 13.39 -21.19 -22.38
C PRO A 127 12.82 -22.54 -21.93
N ARG A 128 12.18 -22.55 -20.76
CA ARG A 128 11.47 -23.69 -20.21
C ARG A 128 10.02 -23.31 -19.95
N VAL A 129 9.10 -24.20 -20.30
CA VAL A 129 7.68 -24.03 -19.96
C VAL A 129 7.44 -24.53 -18.55
N LEU A 130 6.94 -23.64 -17.71
CA LEU A 130 6.40 -23.98 -16.40
C LEU A 130 4.90 -24.17 -16.52
N VAL A 131 4.40 -25.18 -15.82
CA VAL A 131 2.96 -25.42 -15.68
C VAL A 131 2.67 -25.38 -14.19
N ASP A 132 1.84 -24.44 -13.78
CA ASP A 132 1.31 -24.41 -12.41
C ASP A 132 0.50 -25.69 -12.17
N PRO A 133 0.86 -26.51 -11.16
CA PRO A 133 0.20 -27.79 -10.92
C PRO A 133 -1.24 -27.65 -10.39
N ILE A 134 -1.60 -26.48 -9.87
CA ILE A 134 -2.92 -26.17 -9.30
C ILE A 134 -3.81 -25.53 -10.36
N THR A 135 -3.32 -24.50 -11.04
CA THR A 135 -4.13 -23.72 -12.01
C THR A 135 -4.01 -24.22 -13.44
N GLY A 136 -2.99 -25.03 -13.75
CA GLY A 136 -2.65 -25.42 -15.12
C GLY A 136 -2.11 -24.27 -15.97
N ALA A 137 -1.88 -23.09 -15.38
CA ALA A 137 -1.36 -21.93 -16.08
C ALA A 137 0.03 -22.22 -16.64
N ARG A 138 0.24 -21.84 -17.90
CA ARG A 138 1.53 -22.01 -18.59
C ARG A 138 2.29 -20.69 -18.58
N SER A 139 3.50 -20.70 -18.04
CA SER A 139 4.46 -19.59 -18.14
C SER A 139 5.76 -20.08 -18.78
N MET A 140 6.60 -19.13 -19.21
CA MET A 140 7.94 -19.43 -19.67
C MET A 140 8.96 -18.76 -18.75
N GLU A 141 10.05 -19.46 -18.46
CA GLU A 141 11.19 -18.94 -17.73
C GLU A 141 12.50 -19.28 -18.46
N CYS A 142 13.59 -18.60 -18.12
CA CYS A 142 14.93 -18.97 -18.55
C CYS A 142 15.63 -19.74 -17.43
N SER A 143 16.09 -20.97 -17.73
CA SER A 143 16.84 -21.83 -16.80
C SER A 143 17.88 -22.69 -17.51
#